data_AF-A0A3S1FYT4-F1
#
_entry.id   AF-A0A3S1FYT4-F1
#
_cell.length_a   1.000
_cell.length_b   1.000
_cell.length_c   1.000
_cell.angle_alpha   90.00
_cell.angle_beta   90.00
_cell.angle_gamma   90.00
#
_symmetry.space_group_name_H-M   'P 1'
#
loop_
_entity.id
_entity.type
_entity.pdbx_description
1 polymer ?
#
loop_
_entity_poly.entity_id
_entity_poly.type
_entity_poly.pdbx_seq_one_letter_code
_entity_poly.pdbx_strand_id
1 'polypeptide(L)'
;MPGKTACFTIAGLTMLGTISQTTAGGRAVECYEPVRSPAVYDTVYEDVMISPPGQQVDYIAPIYGTRERVVMTVPAQVTYQIVPAVTRTVYRTVRIDGGGYSWEWRVVHGRKVLCKVWHKARYERVAKTVVIQPERTRRVVIPAQHDRIAQEVLVRPEQRRVIDVPASYQTVARRVLVREGSSGWRRVHIPRHCQD
;
A
#
# COMPACT_ATOMS: atom_id res chain seq x y z
N MET A 1 2.47 -6.19 61.88
CA MET A 1 2.37 -4.83 62.44
C MET A 1 1.02 -4.70 63.13
N PRO A 2 0.98 -4.16 64.36
CA PRO A 2 -0.10 -4.39 65.31
C PRO A 2 -1.16 -3.28 65.25
N GLY A 3 -2.33 -3.60 65.78
CA GLY A 3 -3.18 -2.61 66.44
C GLY A 3 -4.22 -1.95 65.56
N LYS A 4 -5.48 -2.25 65.83
CA LYS A 4 -6.21 -1.50 66.86
C LYS A 4 -7.60 -2.12 67.01
N THR A 5 -7.73 -2.93 68.05
CA THR A 5 -8.98 -3.16 68.76
C THR A 5 -9.57 -1.80 69.16
N ALA A 6 -10.59 -1.34 68.43
CA ALA A 6 -11.38 -0.21 68.82
C ALA A 6 -12.34 -0.66 69.93
N CYS A 7 -11.91 -0.42 71.16
CA CYS A 7 -12.69 -0.55 72.38
C CYS A 7 -13.72 0.60 72.39
N PHE A 8 -14.95 0.34 71.97
CA PHE A 8 -16.07 1.24 72.21
C PHE A 8 -16.71 0.84 73.53
N THR A 9 -16.36 1.57 74.58
CA THR A 9 -17.01 1.55 75.88
C THR A 9 -18.49 1.89 75.71
N ILE A 10 -19.36 0.91 75.94
CA ILE A 10 -20.80 1.09 76.07
C ILE A 10 -21.01 1.95 77.32
N ALA A 11 -21.25 3.25 77.11
CA ALA A 11 -21.76 4.13 78.16
C ALA A 11 -23.20 3.71 78.46
N GLY A 12 -23.35 2.80 79.43
CA GLY A 12 -24.63 2.39 79.97
C GLY A 12 -25.30 3.55 80.70
N LEU A 13 -26.09 4.32 79.98
CA LEU A 13 -27.10 5.19 80.56
C LEU A 13 -28.29 4.33 80.98
N THR A 14 -28.24 3.81 82.21
CA THR A 14 -29.43 3.30 82.89
C THR A 14 -30.34 4.48 83.22
N MET A 15 -31.16 4.90 82.25
CA MET A 15 -32.36 5.66 82.58
C MET A 15 -33.27 4.71 83.36
N LEU A 16 -33.25 4.85 84.68
CA LEU A 16 -34.35 4.43 85.55
C LEU A 16 -35.56 5.27 85.16
N GLY A 17 -36.27 4.82 84.13
CA GLY A 17 -37.61 5.30 83.82
C GLY A 17 -38.48 4.99 85.02
N THR A 18 -38.76 6.01 85.82
CA THR A 18 -39.81 5.97 86.82
C THR A 18 -41.10 5.62 86.11
N ILE A 19 -41.54 4.38 86.30
CA ILE A 19 -42.84 3.90 85.83
C ILE A 19 -43.87 4.65 86.67
N SER A 20 -44.27 5.83 86.20
CA SER A 20 -45.50 6.46 86.67
C SER A 20 -46.63 5.50 86.32
N GLN A 21 -47.07 4.73 87.31
CA GLN A 21 -48.38 4.11 87.29
C GLN A 21 -49.41 5.22 87.47
N THR A 22 -49.61 6.04 86.43
CA THR A 22 -50.89 6.72 86.25
C THR A 22 -51.90 5.62 85.98
N THR A 23 -52.41 5.06 87.08
CA THR A 23 -53.54 4.15 87.12
C THR A 23 -54.79 4.97 86.82
N ALA A 24 -54.90 5.45 85.58
CA ALA A 24 -56.19 5.55 84.94
C ALA A 24 -56.61 4.11 84.66
N GLY A 25 -57.23 3.49 85.66
CA GLY A 25 -57.55 2.06 85.73
C GLY A 25 -58.63 1.65 84.73
N GLY A 26 -58.34 1.75 83.44
CA GLY A 26 -59.01 0.95 82.43
C GLY A 26 -58.52 -0.49 82.55
N ARG A 27 -59.42 -1.45 82.77
CA ARG A 27 -59.09 -2.86 82.58
C ARG A 27 -58.84 -3.08 81.08
N ALA A 28 -57.68 -3.61 80.72
CA ALA A 28 -57.44 -4.02 79.35
C ALA A 28 -58.41 -5.17 79.04
N VAL A 29 -59.36 -4.94 78.14
CA VAL A 29 -60.30 -5.99 77.72
C VAL A 29 -59.57 -6.93 76.77
N GLU A 30 -58.84 -6.39 75.79
CA GLU A 30 -58.12 -7.18 74.81
C GLU A 30 -56.64 -6.79 74.78
N CYS A 31 -55.76 -7.79 74.77
CA CYS A 31 -54.33 -7.59 74.68
C CYS A 31 -53.78 -8.15 73.37
N TYR A 32 -52.87 -7.39 72.78
CA TYR A 32 -52.27 -7.71 71.50
C TYR A 32 -50.76 -7.68 71.61
N GLU A 33 -50.11 -8.71 71.08
CA GLU A 33 -48.67 -8.77 70.92
C GLU A 33 -48.31 -8.38 69.48
N PRO A 34 -47.29 -7.52 69.27
CA PRO A 34 -46.84 -7.17 67.93
C PRO A 34 -46.12 -8.36 67.29
N VAL A 35 -46.65 -8.88 66.20
CA VAL A 35 -46.01 -9.94 65.39
C VAL A 35 -45.40 -9.31 64.15
N ARG A 36 -44.11 -9.57 63.93
CA ARG A 36 -43.38 -9.16 62.72
C ARG A 36 -43.01 -10.40 61.93
N SER A 37 -43.58 -10.57 60.75
CA SER A 37 -43.17 -11.59 59.81
C SER A 37 -42.06 -11.03 58.92
N PRO A 38 -40.86 -11.61 58.88
CA PRO A 38 -39.78 -11.10 58.04
C PRO A 38 -40.12 -11.28 56.56
N ALA A 39 -39.67 -10.32 55.75
CA ALA A 39 -39.68 -10.43 54.30
C ALA A 39 -38.93 -11.69 53.85
N VAL A 40 -39.54 -12.46 52.95
CA VAL A 40 -38.92 -13.67 52.38
C VAL A 40 -38.32 -13.31 51.03
N TYR A 41 -37.03 -13.56 50.88
CA TYR A 41 -36.28 -13.34 49.65
C TYR A 41 -35.86 -14.66 49.05
N ASP A 42 -35.77 -14.71 47.74
CA ASP A 42 -35.18 -15.80 46.99
C ASP A 42 -34.07 -15.28 46.06
N THR A 43 -33.15 -16.15 45.65
CA THR A 43 -32.07 -15.84 44.72
C THR A 43 -32.37 -16.45 43.36
N VAL A 44 -32.61 -15.59 42.38
CA VAL A 44 -32.81 -16.01 40.99
C VAL A 44 -31.50 -15.81 40.24
N TYR A 45 -31.06 -16.84 39.52
CA TYR A 45 -29.92 -16.78 38.61
C TYR A 45 -30.42 -16.40 37.22
N GLU A 46 -29.78 -15.41 36.62
CA GLU A 46 -30.09 -14.96 35.26
C GLU A 46 -28.79 -14.81 34.47
N ASP A 47 -28.79 -15.31 33.24
CA ASP A 47 -27.67 -15.14 32.32
C ASP A 47 -27.77 -13.77 31.67
N VAL A 48 -26.94 -12.84 32.13
CA VAL A 48 -26.87 -11.49 31.60
C VAL A 48 -25.78 -11.45 30.53
N MET A 49 -26.13 -10.91 29.36
CA MET A 49 -25.15 -10.65 28.31
C MET A 49 -24.20 -9.54 28.75
N ILE A 50 -22.92 -9.86 28.90
CA ILE A 50 -21.88 -8.91 29.33
C ILE A 50 -21.07 -8.35 28.15
N SER A 51 -21.08 -9.04 27.01
CA SER A 51 -20.54 -8.51 25.75
C SER A 51 -21.46 -8.89 24.60
N PRO A 52 -21.89 -7.92 23.77
CA PRO A 52 -22.66 -8.22 22.57
C PRO A 52 -21.80 -8.99 21.57
N PRO A 53 -22.44 -9.73 20.62
CA PRO A 53 -21.71 -10.33 19.53
C PRO A 53 -21.12 -9.22 18.65
N GLY A 54 -19.89 -9.43 18.20
CA GLY A 54 -19.14 -8.45 17.43
C GLY A 54 -18.47 -9.09 16.23
N GLN A 55 -17.93 -8.24 15.36
CA GLN A 55 -17.09 -8.68 14.25
C GLN A 55 -15.72 -8.04 14.39
N GLN A 56 -14.68 -8.87 14.38
CA GLN A 56 -13.31 -8.41 14.21
C GLN A 56 -12.95 -8.52 12.73
N VAL A 57 -12.40 -7.44 12.19
CA VAL A 57 -11.99 -7.37 10.79
C VAL A 57 -10.47 -7.28 10.73
N ASP A 58 -9.85 -8.34 10.26
CA ASP A 58 -8.41 -8.37 10.02
C ASP A 58 -8.14 -8.08 8.54
N TYR A 59 -7.25 -7.11 8.29
CA TYR A 59 -6.82 -6.71 6.95
C TYR A 59 -5.46 -7.32 6.63
N ILE A 60 -5.40 -8.09 5.54
CA ILE A 60 -4.16 -8.67 5.02
C ILE A 60 -3.71 -7.83 3.84
N ALA A 61 -2.56 -7.18 3.98
CA ALA A 61 -2.00 -6.30 2.96
C ALA A 61 -1.80 -7.01 1.60
N PRO A 62 -1.93 -6.27 0.49
CA PRO A 62 -1.64 -6.80 -0.84
C PRO A 62 -0.16 -7.17 -0.98
N ILE A 63 0.12 -8.19 -1.78
CA ILE A 63 1.49 -8.53 -2.18
C ILE A 63 1.73 -8.04 -3.60
N TYR A 64 2.75 -7.19 -3.74
CA TYR A 64 3.28 -6.77 -5.02
C TYR A 64 4.48 -7.63 -5.41
N GLY A 65 4.65 -7.81 -6.71
CA GLY A 65 5.81 -8.47 -7.29
C GLY A 65 6.24 -7.74 -8.56
N THR A 66 7.42 -8.10 -9.07
CA THR A 66 7.93 -7.53 -10.31
C THR A 66 7.77 -8.54 -11.45
N ARG A 67 7.24 -8.09 -12.58
CA ARG A 67 7.23 -8.86 -13.82
C ARG A 67 8.11 -8.18 -14.85
N GLU A 68 9.02 -8.93 -15.46
CA GLU A 68 9.79 -8.44 -16.60
C GLU A 68 8.91 -8.38 -17.85
N ARG A 69 8.94 -7.24 -18.53
CA ARG A 69 8.34 -7.06 -19.85
C ARG A 69 9.41 -6.60 -20.81
N VAL A 70 9.50 -7.28 -21.96
CA VAL A 70 10.33 -6.82 -23.08
C VAL A 70 9.59 -5.68 -23.78
N VAL A 71 10.23 -4.52 -23.87
CA VAL A 71 9.72 -3.34 -24.55
C VAL A 71 10.70 -2.94 -25.65
N MET A 72 10.19 -2.58 -26.82
CA MET A 72 10.99 -2.03 -27.90
C MET A 72 11.34 -0.58 -27.56
N THR A 73 12.61 -0.30 -27.25
CA THR A 73 13.08 1.04 -26.89
C THR A 73 13.39 1.86 -28.14
N VAL A 74 13.95 1.21 -29.16
CA VAL A 74 14.32 1.86 -30.43
C VAL A 74 13.75 1.05 -31.59
N PRO A 75 12.92 1.64 -32.47
CA PRO A 75 12.42 0.95 -33.64
C PRO A 75 13.55 0.69 -34.65
N ALA A 76 13.36 -0.33 -35.49
CA ALA A 76 14.28 -0.57 -36.60
C ALA A 76 14.32 0.65 -37.53
N GLN A 77 15.52 1.09 -37.87
CA GLN A 77 15.71 2.31 -38.66
C GLN A 77 16.53 2.01 -39.91
N VAL A 78 16.20 2.70 -40.99
CA VAL A 78 16.87 2.56 -42.28
C VAL A 78 17.70 3.80 -42.49
N THR A 79 19.01 3.63 -42.61
CA THR A 79 19.92 4.72 -42.97
C THR A 79 20.51 4.49 -44.35
N TYR A 80 20.80 5.57 -45.05
CA TYR A 80 21.38 5.56 -46.38
C TYR A 80 22.82 6.06 -46.28
N GLN A 81 23.75 5.22 -46.70
CA GLN A 81 25.18 5.57 -46.74
C GLN A 81 25.61 5.75 -48.19
N ILE A 82 26.26 6.88 -48.48
CA ILE A 82 26.84 7.17 -49.77
C ILE A 82 28.14 6.38 -49.90
N VAL A 83 28.22 5.51 -50.90
CA VAL A 83 29.46 4.84 -51.30
C VAL A 83 30.07 5.66 -52.43
N PRO A 84 31.26 6.26 -52.23
CA PRO A 84 31.85 7.16 -53.21
C PRO A 84 32.20 6.44 -54.51
N ALA A 85 32.24 7.18 -55.60
CA ALA A 85 32.62 6.66 -56.91
C ALA A 85 34.07 6.16 -56.91
N VAL A 86 34.30 4.98 -57.49
CA VAL A 86 35.65 4.46 -57.70
C VAL A 86 36.16 5.00 -59.03
N THR A 87 37.24 5.77 -58.99
CA THR A 87 37.85 6.38 -60.17
C THR A 87 39.23 5.78 -60.45
N ARG A 88 39.64 5.84 -61.72
CA ARG A 88 40.99 5.48 -62.13
C ARG A 88 41.50 6.46 -63.17
N THR A 89 42.76 6.83 -63.04
CA THR A 89 43.47 7.61 -64.04
C THR A 89 43.89 6.71 -65.19
N VAL A 90 43.38 7.00 -66.39
CA VAL A 90 43.76 6.34 -67.63
C VAL A 90 44.56 7.33 -68.46
N TYR A 91 45.74 6.91 -68.92
CA TYR A 91 46.54 7.69 -69.85
C TYR A 91 46.12 7.37 -71.27
N ARG A 92 45.91 8.40 -72.08
CA ARG A 92 45.77 8.24 -73.53
C ARG A 92 46.77 9.13 -74.25
N THR A 93 47.32 8.62 -75.34
CA THR A 93 48.20 9.38 -76.21
C THR A 93 47.34 10.24 -77.14
N VAL A 94 47.55 11.55 -77.10
CA VAL A 94 46.84 12.51 -77.97
C VAL A 94 47.85 13.19 -78.88
N ARG A 95 47.51 13.30 -80.16
CA ARG A 95 48.28 14.12 -81.11
C ARG A 95 47.97 15.58 -80.84
N ILE A 96 48.98 16.35 -80.45
CA ILE A 96 48.84 17.79 -80.19
C ILE A 96 49.19 18.59 -81.43
N ASP A 97 50.18 18.11 -82.18
CA ASP A 97 50.63 18.72 -83.42
C ASP A 97 50.63 17.68 -84.54
N GLY A 98 50.02 18.04 -85.67
CA GLY A 98 49.95 17.20 -86.87
C GLY A 98 51.31 16.91 -87.49
N GLY A 99 52.33 17.70 -87.12
CA GLY A 99 53.57 17.78 -87.88
C GLY A 99 53.33 18.48 -89.22
N GLY A 100 54.39 18.58 -90.02
CA GLY A 100 54.30 19.23 -91.32
C GLY A 100 55.61 19.87 -91.75
N TYR A 101 55.52 20.61 -92.86
CA TYR A 101 56.64 21.40 -93.34
C TYR A 101 56.63 22.78 -92.71
N SER A 102 57.76 23.18 -92.14
CA SER A 102 58.02 24.56 -91.75
C SER A 102 59.15 25.12 -92.62
N TRP A 103 59.26 26.44 -92.67
CA TRP A 103 60.39 27.12 -93.30
C TRP A 103 61.31 27.65 -92.21
N GLU A 104 62.56 27.20 -92.20
CA GLU A 104 63.59 27.62 -91.24
C GLU A 104 64.84 28.11 -91.97
N TRP A 105 65.45 29.18 -91.49
CA TRP A 105 66.75 29.63 -91.98
C TRP A 105 67.87 28.76 -91.41
N ARG A 106 68.71 28.19 -92.27
CA ARG A 106 69.91 27.42 -91.87
C ARG A 106 71.14 27.94 -92.59
N VAL A 107 72.31 27.78 -91.97
CA VAL A 107 73.59 28.10 -92.59
C VAL A 107 74.23 26.81 -93.08
N VAL A 108 74.37 26.70 -94.40
CA VAL A 108 75.01 25.55 -95.05
C VAL A 108 76.22 26.08 -95.82
N HIS A 109 77.42 25.59 -95.49
CA HIS A 109 78.69 26.07 -96.07
C HIS A 109 78.87 27.61 -96.02
N GLY A 110 78.53 28.24 -94.89
CA GLY A 110 78.74 29.68 -94.68
C GLY A 110 77.70 30.61 -95.35
N ARG A 111 76.67 30.07 -96.01
CA ARG A 111 75.57 30.86 -96.63
C ARG A 111 74.25 30.61 -95.93
N LYS A 112 73.48 31.68 -95.67
CA LYS A 112 72.14 31.60 -95.03
C LYS A 112 71.08 31.26 -96.09
N VAL A 113 70.49 30.08 -95.99
CA VAL A 113 69.48 29.55 -96.93
C VAL A 113 68.17 29.22 -96.21
N LEU A 114 67.03 29.40 -96.88
CA LEU A 114 65.72 29.04 -96.35
C LEU A 114 65.42 27.57 -96.69
N CYS A 115 65.34 26.72 -95.67
CA CYS A 115 65.10 25.29 -95.84
C CYS A 115 63.68 24.93 -95.47
N LYS A 116 63.04 24.08 -96.26
CA LYS A 116 61.77 23.44 -95.93
C LYS A 116 62.05 22.24 -95.03
N VAL A 117 61.82 22.38 -93.73
CA VAL A 117 62.14 21.37 -92.72
C VAL A 117 60.87 20.58 -92.40
N TRP A 118 60.99 19.25 -92.37
CA TRP A 118 59.90 18.37 -91.95
C TRP A 118 59.96 18.12 -90.44
N HIS A 119 58.89 18.49 -89.73
CA HIS A 119 58.73 18.18 -88.31
C HIS A 119 57.82 16.96 -88.14
N LYS A 120 58.27 16.03 -87.28
CA LYS A 120 57.47 14.86 -86.91
C LYS A 120 56.29 15.29 -86.05
N ALA A 121 55.17 14.56 -86.19
CA ALA A 121 54.01 14.73 -85.32
C ALA A 121 54.42 14.57 -83.85
N ARG A 122 53.92 15.46 -82.99
CA ARG A 122 54.15 15.40 -81.55
C ARG A 122 52.94 14.82 -80.84
N TYR A 123 53.22 13.87 -79.96
CA TYR A 123 52.24 13.18 -79.15
C TYR A 123 52.55 13.40 -77.68
N GLU A 124 51.51 13.56 -76.89
CA GLU A 124 51.63 13.70 -75.44
C GLU A 124 50.69 12.73 -74.74
N ARG A 125 51.11 12.28 -73.55
CA ARG A 125 50.30 11.42 -72.69
C ARG A 125 49.47 12.29 -71.77
N VAL A 126 48.17 12.36 -72.05
CA VAL A 126 47.23 13.11 -71.22
C VAL A 126 46.56 12.15 -70.24
N ALA A 127 46.55 12.52 -68.96
CA ALA A 127 45.82 11.82 -67.91
C ALA A 127 44.33 12.17 -67.97
N LYS A 128 43.44 11.17 -67.97
CA LYS A 128 41.99 11.35 -67.84
C LYS A 128 41.48 10.48 -66.69
N THR A 129 40.79 11.10 -65.73
CA THR A 129 40.08 10.37 -64.68
C THR A 129 38.79 9.80 -65.24
N VAL A 130 38.62 8.49 -65.14
CA VAL A 130 37.41 7.78 -65.57
C VAL A 130 36.77 7.12 -64.36
N VAL A 131 35.46 7.25 -64.23
CA VAL A 131 34.65 6.56 -63.21
C VAL A 131 34.50 5.10 -63.63
N ILE A 132 35.02 4.17 -62.82
CA ILE A 132 34.86 2.73 -63.04
C ILE A 132 33.55 2.25 -62.43
N GLN A 133 33.24 2.76 -61.23
CA GLN A 133 32.01 2.45 -60.53
C GLN A 133 31.38 3.77 -60.10
N PRO A 134 30.13 4.06 -60.53
CA PRO A 134 29.46 5.28 -60.14
C PRO A 134 29.21 5.30 -58.64
N GLU A 135 29.05 6.51 -58.11
CA GLU A 135 28.57 6.70 -56.76
C GLU A 135 27.21 6.02 -56.61
N ARG A 136 27.02 5.35 -55.48
CA ARG A 136 25.76 4.67 -55.18
C ARG A 136 25.38 4.85 -53.73
N THR A 137 24.10 4.85 -53.48
CA THR A 137 23.55 4.84 -52.12
C THR A 137 23.30 3.40 -51.71
N ARG A 138 23.85 2.97 -50.56
CA ARG A 138 23.52 1.67 -49.97
C ARG A 138 22.54 1.85 -48.82
N ARG A 139 21.52 0.99 -48.78
CA ARG A 139 20.57 0.90 -47.67
C ARG A 139 21.19 0.07 -46.55
N VAL A 140 21.29 0.64 -45.35
CA VAL A 140 21.72 -0.05 -44.13
C VAL A 140 20.55 -0.11 -43.17
N VAL A 141 20.18 -1.33 -42.78
CA VAL A 141 19.11 -1.57 -41.80
C VAL A 141 19.75 -1.73 -40.43
N ILE A 142 19.39 -0.85 -39.51
CA ILE A 142 19.77 -0.92 -38.11
C ILE A 142 18.61 -1.62 -37.38
N PRO A 143 18.85 -2.76 -36.72
CA PRO A 143 17.78 -3.55 -36.10
C PRO A 143 17.15 -2.82 -34.91
N ALA A 144 15.93 -3.22 -34.56
CA ALA A 144 15.24 -2.72 -33.37
C ALA A 144 15.96 -3.16 -32.09
N GLN A 145 16.01 -2.29 -31.09
CA GLN A 145 16.56 -2.58 -29.78
C GLN A 145 15.43 -2.82 -28.78
N HIS A 146 15.61 -3.84 -27.95
CA HIS A 146 14.63 -4.27 -26.95
C HIS A 146 15.29 -4.29 -25.59
N ASP A 147 14.61 -3.74 -24.60
CA ASP A 147 15.04 -3.75 -23.21
C ASP A 147 14.03 -4.47 -22.33
N ARG A 148 14.50 -4.99 -21.19
CA ARG A 148 13.65 -5.60 -20.16
C ARG A 148 13.41 -4.58 -19.07
N ILE A 149 12.15 -4.23 -18.87
CA ILE A 149 11.74 -3.31 -17.82
C ILE A 149 10.96 -4.11 -16.78
N ALA A 150 11.33 -3.94 -15.51
CA ALA A 150 10.58 -4.48 -14.39
C ALA A 150 9.33 -3.62 -14.16
N GLN A 151 8.16 -4.23 -14.29
CA GLN A 151 6.89 -3.59 -13.97
C GLN A 151 6.36 -4.17 -12.66
N GLU A 152 5.95 -3.30 -11.74
CA GLU A 152 5.25 -3.72 -10.53
C GLU A 152 3.84 -4.23 -10.89
N VAL A 153 3.52 -5.43 -10.40
CA VAL A 153 2.25 -6.10 -10.64
C VAL A 153 1.68 -6.56 -9.30
N LEU A 154 0.38 -6.37 -9.12
CA LEU A 154 -0.35 -6.91 -7.98
C LEU A 154 -0.44 -8.44 -8.11
N VAL A 155 0.27 -9.16 -7.24
CA VAL A 155 0.29 -10.63 -7.23
C VAL A 155 -0.86 -11.17 -6.40
N ARG A 156 -1.10 -10.55 -5.24
CA ARG A 156 -2.21 -10.91 -4.36
C ARG A 156 -2.93 -9.63 -3.92
N PRO A 157 -4.25 -9.51 -4.18
CA PRO A 157 -5.01 -8.38 -3.70
C PRO A 157 -5.10 -8.39 -2.17
N GLU A 158 -5.45 -7.23 -1.62
CA GLU A 158 -5.81 -7.11 -0.21
C GLU A 158 -6.94 -8.08 0.13
N GLN A 159 -6.86 -8.71 1.30
CA GLN A 159 -7.90 -9.61 1.79
C GLN A 159 -8.45 -9.12 3.12
N ARG A 160 -9.77 -9.14 3.23
CA ARG A 160 -10.49 -8.88 4.46
C ARG A 160 -10.92 -10.21 5.06
N ARG A 161 -10.48 -10.51 6.27
CA ARG A 161 -10.97 -11.64 7.06
C ARG A 161 -11.90 -11.13 8.14
N VAL A 162 -13.15 -11.59 8.12
CA VAL A 162 -14.12 -11.30 9.18
C VAL A 162 -14.12 -12.48 10.15
N ILE A 163 -13.89 -12.19 11.43
CA ILE A 163 -13.93 -13.15 12.52
C ILE A 163 -15.13 -12.78 13.39
N ASP A 164 -16.12 -13.67 13.45
CA ASP A 164 -17.29 -13.47 14.30
C ASP A 164 -16.93 -13.79 15.76
N VAL A 165 -17.12 -12.81 16.63
CA VAL A 165 -16.90 -12.95 18.07
C VAL A 165 -18.26 -13.18 18.72
N PRO A 166 -18.51 -14.36 19.33
CA PRO A 166 -19.79 -14.67 19.92
C PRO A 166 -20.08 -13.81 21.15
N ALA A 167 -21.36 -13.66 21.50
CA ALA A 167 -21.78 -12.99 22.71
C ALA A 167 -21.30 -13.77 23.96
N SER A 168 -20.81 -13.06 24.96
CA SER A 168 -20.44 -13.66 26.24
C SER A 168 -21.50 -13.37 27.29
N TYR A 169 -21.91 -14.41 28.01
CA TYR A 169 -22.89 -14.36 29.08
C TYR A 169 -22.23 -14.61 30.42
N GLN A 170 -22.77 -13.98 31.45
CA GLN A 170 -22.39 -14.22 32.84
C GLN A 170 -23.63 -14.44 33.67
N THR A 171 -23.63 -15.51 34.46
CA THR A 171 -24.72 -15.79 35.39
C THR A 171 -24.58 -14.87 36.60
N VAL A 172 -25.58 -14.01 36.82
CA VAL A 172 -25.64 -13.07 37.94
C VAL A 172 -26.75 -13.49 38.90
N ALA A 173 -26.46 -13.49 40.20
CA ALA A 173 -27.46 -13.76 41.23
C ALA A 173 -28.21 -12.47 41.60
N ARG A 174 -29.53 -12.46 41.47
CA ARG A 174 -30.40 -11.34 41.86
C ARG A 174 -31.33 -11.78 42.99
N ARG A 175 -31.37 -11.00 44.08
CA ARG A 175 -32.32 -11.22 45.18
C ARG A 175 -33.66 -10.62 44.81
N VAL A 176 -34.70 -11.44 44.87
CA VAL A 176 -36.09 -11.02 44.58
C VAL A 176 -36.92 -11.20 45.85
N LEU A 177 -37.74 -10.19 46.16
CA LEU A 177 -38.71 -10.27 47.25
C LEU A 177 -39.87 -11.15 46.80
N VAL A 178 -40.06 -12.30 47.46
CA VAL A 178 -41.14 -13.23 47.15
C VAL A 178 -42.37 -12.91 47.98
N ARG A 179 -42.16 -12.49 49.22
CA ARG A 179 -43.23 -12.10 50.13
C ARG A 179 -42.81 -10.90 50.97
N GLU A 180 -43.63 -9.86 50.92
CA GLU A 180 -43.43 -8.67 51.73
C GLU A 180 -43.48 -9.02 53.23
N GLY A 181 -42.64 -8.35 54.01
CA GLY A 181 -42.73 -8.43 55.46
C GLY A 181 -44.01 -7.76 55.93
N SER A 182 -44.73 -8.38 56.85
CA SER A 182 -45.94 -7.81 57.43
C SER A 182 -45.80 -7.62 58.93
N SER A 183 -46.35 -6.52 59.42
CA SER A 183 -46.50 -6.26 60.84
C SER A 183 -47.99 -6.29 61.18
N GLY A 184 -48.33 -7.10 62.17
CA GLY A 184 -49.70 -7.24 62.64
C GLY A 184 -49.75 -7.39 64.16
N TRP A 185 -50.96 -7.31 64.68
CA TRP A 185 -51.23 -7.48 66.11
C TRP A 185 -51.93 -8.81 66.29
N ARG A 186 -51.30 -9.75 67.02
CA ARG A 186 -51.92 -11.02 67.37
C ARG A 186 -52.51 -10.89 68.76
N ARG A 187 -53.80 -11.19 68.90
CA ARG A 187 -54.44 -11.22 70.22
C ARG A 187 -53.81 -12.31 71.07
N VAL A 188 -53.44 -11.98 72.30
CA VAL A 188 -52.88 -12.91 73.29
C VAL A 188 -53.65 -12.78 74.60
N HIS A 189 -53.87 -13.92 75.25
CA HIS A 189 -54.53 -13.97 76.55
C HIS A 189 -53.44 -13.95 77.63
N ILE A 190 -53.39 -12.88 78.43
CA ILE A 190 -52.47 -12.76 79.56
C ILE A 190 -53.29 -12.91 80.84
N PRO A 191 -53.13 -14.04 81.57
CA PRO A 191 -53.92 -14.30 82.76
C PRO A 191 -53.78 -13.17 83.78
N ARG A 192 -54.92 -12.72 84.33
CA ARG A 192 -55.05 -11.59 85.29
C ARG A 192 -54.84 -10.17 84.72
N HIS A 193 -54.54 -10.02 83.43
CA HIS A 193 -54.37 -8.69 82.80
C HIS A 193 -55.43 -8.36 81.74
N CYS A 194 -55.93 -9.36 81.01
CA CYS A 194 -56.90 -9.19 79.94
C CYS A 194 -58.03 -10.21 80.15
N GLN A 195 -59.28 -9.74 80.26
CA GLN A 195 -60.46 -10.58 80.50
C GLN A 195 -61.20 -10.75 79.18
N ASP A 196 -61.54 -11.99 78.81
CA ASP A 196 -62.30 -12.31 77.59
C ASP A 196 -63.60 -11.48 77.46
#